data_AF-A0A2G6LP67-F1
#
_entry.id   AF-A0A2G6LP67-F1
#
_cell.length_a   1.000
_cell.length_b   1.000
_cell.length_c   1.000
_cell.angle_alpha   90.00
_cell.angle_beta   90.00
_cell.angle_gamma   90.00
#
_symmetry.space_group_name_H-M   'P 1'
#
loop_
_entity.id
_entity.type
_entity.pdbx_description
1 polymer ?
#
loop_
_entity_poly.entity_id
_entity_poly.type
_entity_poly.pdbx_seq_one_letter_code
_entity_poly.pdbx_strand_id
1 'polypeptide(L)'
;MAKIVNVNLVSVPEVIFVNDDDNDFTVNVDIAFHALDISLQMEYVLHVFVYDIHDEVDAPLVVPNWDESHVLPISTSHGRDEYLGKSSTKIVALKKEKSVQVPMSLKLGKLSDRSSRTSKKLEVFATLTPVIGRASKWSAPFESQIVF
;
A
#
# COMPACT_ATOMS: atom_id res chain seq x y z
N MET A 1 15.81 5.81 -12.43
CA MET A 1 15.17 5.37 -11.18
C MET A 1 14.24 4.22 -11.48
N ALA A 2 14.03 3.36 -10.49
CA ALA A 2 13.21 2.17 -10.60
C ALA A 2 11.76 2.48 -10.99
N LYS A 3 11.13 1.52 -11.67
CA LYS A 3 9.75 1.59 -12.14
C LYS A 3 9.02 0.30 -11.77
N ILE A 4 7.81 0.43 -11.23
CA ILE A 4 6.88 -0.70 -11.11
C ILE A 4 6.31 -0.95 -12.51
N VAL A 5 6.50 -2.18 -13.01
CA VAL A 5 6.05 -2.62 -14.33
C VAL A 5 4.65 -3.19 -14.23
N ASN A 6 4.39 -4.00 -13.20
CA ASN A 6 3.10 -4.65 -13.02
C ASN A 6 2.79 -4.96 -11.55
N VAL A 7 1.51 -5.06 -11.22
CA VAL A 7 0.99 -5.44 -9.90
C VAL A 7 -0.18 -6.40 -10.13
N ASN A 8 -0.07 -7.64 -9.65
CA ASN A 8 -1.09 -8.66 -9.80
C ASN A 8 -1.45 -9.31 -8.46
N LEU A 9 -2.73 -9.59 -8.26
CA LEU A 9 -3.20 -10.49 -7.20
C LEU A 9 -3.05 -11.93 -7.69
N VAL A 10 -2.34 -12.76 -6.92
CA VAL A 10 -2.04 -14.16 -7.30
C VAL A 10 -2.83 -15.18 -6.48
N SER A 11 -3.03 -14.90 -5.19
CA SER A 11 -3.80 -15.77 -4.29
C SER A 11 -4.90 -14.93 -3.67
N VAL A 12 -6.11 -15.02 -4.24
CA VAL A 12 -7.34 -14.42 -3.70
C VAL A 12 -8.29 -15.56 -3.40
N PRO A 13 -8.79 -15.71 -2.16
CA PRO A 13 -9.83 -16.69 -1.88
C PRO A 13 -11.09 -16.33 -2.68
N GLU A 14 -11.66 -17.31 -3.39
CA GLU A 14 -12.91 -17.14 -4.14
C GLU A 14 -14.11 -16.87 -3.22
N VAL A 15 -14.01 -17.30 -1.96
CA VAL A 15 -15.05 -17.16 -0.94
C VAL A 15 -14.44 -16.52 0.30
N ILE A 16 -15.03 -15.41 0.74
CA ILE A 16 -14.68 -14.71 1.98
C ILE A 16 -15.69 -15.13 3.05
N PHE A 17 -15.22 -15.68 4.16
CA PHE A 17 -16.07 -15.99 5.30
C PHE A 17 -16.30 -14.72 6.15
N VAL A 18 -17.56 -14.43 6.46
CA VAL A 18 -17.92 -13.31 7.34
C VAL A 18 -17.43 -13.60 8.76
N ASN A 19 -16.81 -12.63 9.43
CA ASN A 19 -16.06 -12.75 10.68
C ASN A 19 -14.74 -13.53 10.60
N ASP A 20 -14.24 -13.83 9.41
CA ASP A 20 -12.85 -14.25 9.23
C ASP A 20 -11.96 -13.00 9.05
N ASP A 21 -11.11 -12.76 10.04
CA ASP A 21 -10.23 -11.61 10.11
C ASP A 21 -8.87 -11.86 9.43
N ASP A 22 -8.55 -13.10 9.05
CA ASP A 22 -7.25 -13.46 8.47
C ASP A 22 -7.43 -14.17 7.14
N ASN A 23 -7.51 -13.39 6.07
CA ASN A 23 -7.49 -13.92 4.71
C ASN A 23 -6.09 -13.74 4.13
N ASP A 24 -5.47 -14.83 3.69
CA ASP A 24 -4.13 -14.82 3.11
C ASP A 24 -4.16 -14.40 1.64
N PHE A 25 -3.43 -13.31 1.35
CA PHE A 25 -3.23 -12.77 0.01
C PHE A 25 -1.77 -12.79 -0.38
N THR A 26 -1.52 -13.01 -1.66
CA THR A 26 -0.20 -12.77 -2.26
C THR A 26 -0.34 -11.81 -3.42
N VAL A 27 0.36 -10.67 -3.32
CA VAL A 27 0.52 -9.71 -4.40
C VAL A 27 1.87 -9.94 -5.05
N ASN A 28 1.90 -10.13 -6.36
CA ASN A 28 3.13 -10.12 -7.12
C ASN A 28 3.36 -8.74 -7.73
N VAL A 29 4.53 -8.16 -7.48
CA VAL A 29 4.94 -6.86 -8.02
C VAL A 29 6.19 -7.05 -8.86
N ASP A 30 6.11 -6.69 -10.14
CA ASP A 30 7.23 -6.73 -11.07
C ASP A 30 7.88 -5.35 -11.15
N ILE A 31 9.19 -5.29 -10.87
CA ILE A 31 9.95 -4.04 -10.77
C ILE A 31 11.10 -4.07 -11.76
N ALA A 32 11.28 -2.97 -12.49
CA ALA A 32 12.44 -2.72 -13.35
C ALA A 32 13.33 -1.64 -12.72
N PHE A 33 14.61 -1.96 -12.51
CA PHE A 33 15.61 -1.05 -11.96
C PHE A 33 16.41 -0.38 -13.07
N HIS A 34 16.79 0.88 -12.84
CA HIS A 34 17.72 1.58 -13.72
C HIS A 34 19.16 1.09 -13.47
N ALA A 35 20.03 1.18 -14.48
CA ALA A 35 21.43 0.76 -14.35
C ALA A 35 22.17 1.45 -13.19
N LEU A 36 21.86 2.73 -12.95
CA LEU A 36 22.39 3.48 -11.80
C LEU A 36 21.96 2.88 -10.46
N ASP A 37 20.69 2.50 -10.34
CA ASP A 37 20.14 1.92 -9.12
C ASP A 37 20.88 0.61 -8.78
N ILE A 38 21.22 -0.19 -9.81
CA ILE A 38 21.97 -1.44 -9.68
C ILE A 38 23.44 -1.17 -9.31
N SER A 39 24.09 -0.22 -9.99
CA SER A 39 25.50 0.10 -9.73
C SER A 39 25.75 0.62 -8.31
N LEU A 40 24.77 1.31 -7.75
CA LEU A 40 24.81 1.85 -6.40
C LEU A 40 24.18 0.91 -5.37
N GLN A 41 23.70 -0.26 -5.80
CA GLN A 41 22.96 -1.22 -4.98
C GLN A 41 21.87 -0.54 -4.15
N MET A 42 21.11 0.35 -4.80
CA MET A 42 20.13 1.17 -4.13
C MET A 42 19.09 0.30 -3.42
N GLU A 43 18.85 0.66 -2.17
CA GLU A 43 17.78 0.07 -1.38
C GLU A 43 16.47 0.82 -1.63
N TYR A 44 15.37 0.09 -1.55
CA TYR A 44 14.02 0.58 -1.70
C TYR A 44 13.10 -0.10 -0.68
N VAL A 45 12.00 0.56 -0.36
CA VAL A 45 10.86 -0.06 0.34
C VAL A 45 9.69 -0.07 -0.62
N LEU A 46 9.20 -1.27 -0.89
CA LEU A 46 7.96 -1.47 -1.61
C LEU A 46 6.83 -1.46 -0.59
N HIS A 47 5.92 -0.51 -0.72
CA HIS A 47 4.67 -0.49 0.04
C HIS A 47 3.53 -0.93 -0.87
N VAL A 48 2.72 -1.86 -0.38
CA VAL A 48 1.54 -2.38 -1.07
C VAL A 48 0.33 -2.10 -0.19
N PHE A 49 -0.71 -1.52 -0.78
CA PHE A 49 -1.95 -1.14 -0.14
C PHE A 49 -3.12 -1.77 -0.88
N VAL A 50 -4.12 -2.26 -0.15
CA VAL A 50 -5.31 -2.88 -0.75
C VAL A 50 -6.56 -2.13 -0.33
N TYR A 51 -7.42 -1.92 -1.33
CA TYR A 51 -8.69 -1.21 -1.22
C TYR A 51 -9.84 -2.07 -1.71
N ASP A 52 -11.00 -1.89 -1.11
CA ASP A 52 -12.28 -2.35 -1.65
C ASP A 52 -12.95 -1.15 -2.35
N ILE A 53 -12.91 -1.14 -3.68
CA ILE A 53 -13.37 -0.01 -4.50
C ILE A 53 -14.81 -0.23 -4.94
N HIS A 54 -15.70 0.69 -4.60
CA HIS A 54 -17.11 0.56 -4.90
C HIS A 54 -17.51 1.26 -6.20
N ASP A 55 -16.85 2.38 -6.52
CA ASP A 55 -17.20 3.24 -7.67
C ASP A 55 -15.95 3.47 -8.57
N GLU A 56 -15.69 4.70 -9.04
CA GLU A 56 -14.49 5.02 -9.83
C GLU A 56 -13.22 4.94 -8.97
N VAL A 57 -12.12 4.46 -9.57
CA VAL A 57 -10.84 4.28 -8.86
C VAL A 57 -10.19 5.64 -8.60
N ASP A 58 -10.31 6.14 -7.37
CA ASP A 58 -9.54 7.28 -6.90
C ASP A 58 -8.21 6.80 -6.29
N ALA A 59 -7.08 7.21 -6.88
CA ALA A 59 -5.76 6.84 -6.37
C ALA A 59 -5.51 7.50 -5.01
N PRO A 60 -5.14 6.75 -3.96
CA PRO A 60 -4.91 7.33 -2.64
C PRO A 60 -3.67 8.22 -2.63
N LEU A 61 -3.67 9.25 -1.77
CA LEU A 61 -2.47 10.06 -1.55
C LEU A 61 -1.56 9.32 -0.57
N VAL A 62 -0.42 8.82 -1.05
CA VAL A 62 0.61 8.22 -0.20
C VAL A 62 1.65 9.27 0.16
N VAL A 63 1.96 9.39 1.45
CA VAL A 63 3.14 10.11 1.95
C VAL A 63 4.20 9.05 2.25
N PRO A 64 5.09 8.77 1.29
CA PRO A 64 6.07 7.71 1.44
C PRO A 64 7.16 8.11 2.43
N ASN A 65 7.48 7.19 3.34
CA ASN A 65 8.64 7.29 4.22
C ASN A 65 9.28 5.90 4.37
N TRP A 66 10.58 5.87 4.67
CA TRP A 66 11.36 4.64 4.75
C TRP A 66 10.81 3.64 5.79
N ASP A 67 10.36 4.13 6.94
CA ASP A 67 9.84 3.34 8.05
C ASP A 67 8.30 3.35 8.09
N GLU A 68 7.70 4.53 7.95
CA GLU A 68 6.27 4.73 8.19
C GLU A 68 5.61 5.51 7.05
N SER A 69 5.24 4.79 5.99
CA SER A 69 4.38 5.35 4.95
C SER A 69 2.95 5.53 5.48
N HIS A 70 2.44 6.75 5.31
CA HIS A 70 1.06 7.10 5.61
C HIS A 70 0.25 7.13 4.32
N VAL A 71 -0.97 6.60 4.39
CA VAL A 71 -1.90 6.68 3.27
C VAL A 71 -3.09 7.50 3.68
N LEU A 72 -3.35 8.53 2.90
CA LEU A 72 -4.52 9.36 2.99
C LEU A 72 -5.49 8.86 1.93
N PRO A 73 -6.54 8.12 2.31
CA PRO A 73 -7.59 7.79 1.36
C PRO A 73 -8.18 9.10 0.85
N ILE A 74 -8.22 9.29 -0.46
CA ILE A 74 -8.88 10.45 -1.04
C ILE A 74 -10.37 10.12 -1.01
N SER A 75 -11.02 10.38 0.13
CA SER A 75 -12.47 10.39 0.18
C SER A 75 -12.92 11.68 -0.50
N THR A 76 -13.10 11.66 -1.83
CA THR A 76 -14.13 12.51 -2.42
C THR A 76 -15.41 12.25 -1.62
N SER A 77 -16.14 13.30 -1.29
CA SER A 77 -17.22 13.37 -0.29
C SER A 77 -18.38 12.36 -0.43
N HIS A 78 -18.30 11.44 -1.38
CA HIS A 78 -19.26 10.38 -1.68
C HIS A 78 -18.67 8.95 -1.70
N GLY A 79 -17.35 8.78 -1.58
CA GLY A 79 -16.66 7.50 -1.74
C GLY A 79 -16.99 6.48 -0.63
N ARG A 80 -17.36 5.26 -1.06
CA ARG A 80 -17.57 4.08 -0.18
C ARG A 80 -16.32 3.21 -0.06
N ASP A 81 -15.20 3.63 -0.64
CA ASP A 81 -13.99 2.83 -0.71
C ASP A 81 -13.40 2.56 0.66
N GLU A 82 -13.05 1.31 0.92
CA GLU A 82 -12.57 0.85 2.21
C GLU A 82 -11.11 0.45 2.12
N TYR A 83 -10.26 1.03 2.97
CA TYR A 83 -8.86 0.60 3.10
C TYR A 83 -8.79 -0.69 3.92
N LEU A 84 -8.25 -1.75 3.31
CA LEU A 84 -8.29 -3.11 3.88
C LEU A 84 -6.97 -3.48 4.57
N GLY A 85 -5.85 -2.97 4.09
CA GLY A 85 -4.55 -3.28 4.69
C GLY A 85 -3.35 -2.77 3.91
N LYS A 86 -2.18 -2.90 4.55
CA LYS A 86 -0.87 -2.62 3.95
C LYS A 86 0.13 -3.70 4.29
N SER A 87 1.06 -3.90 3.37
CA SER A 87 2.29 -4.65 3.62
C SER A 87 3.47 -3.86 3.07
N SER A 88 4.66 -4.07 3.62
CA SER A 88 5.86 -3.36 3.19
C SER A 88 7.07 -4.27 3.26
N THR A 89 7.89 -4.22 2.23
CA THR A 89 9.08 -5.08 2.12
C THR A 89 10.29 -4.31 1.59
N LYS A 90 11.47 -4.64 2.10
CA LYS A 90 12.73 -4.03 1.68
C LYS A 90 13.28 -4.75 0.46
N ILE A 91 13.79 -3.98 -0.50
CA ILE A 91 14.27 -4.47 -1.78
C ILE A 91 15.61 -3.82 -2.09
N VAL A 92 16.59 -4.62 -2.49
CA VAL A 92 17.86 -4.13 -3.03
C VAL A 92 17.87 -4.29 -4.54
N ALA A 93 18.27 -3.25 -5.26
CA ALA A 93 18.44 -3.24 -6.71
C ALA A 93 19.71 -4.01 -7.10
N LEU A 94 19.57 -5.32 -7.37
CA LEU A 94 20.70 -6.19 -7.77
C LEU A 94 20.65 -6.63 -9.24
N LYS A 95 19.46 -6.59 -9.85
CA LYS A 95 19.20 -7.05 -11.21
C LYS A 95 18.29 -6.04 -11.90
N LYS A 96 18.28 -6.07 -13.24
CA LYS A 96 17.43 -5.18 -14.06
C LYS A 96 15.95 -5.38 -13.80
N GLU A 97 15.52 -6.63 -13.60
CA GLU A 97 14.13 -6.98 -13.33
C GLU A 97 14.06 -7.85 -12.08
N LYS A 98 13.01 -7.64 -11.27
CA LYS A 98 12.75 -8.41 -10.07
C LYS A 98 11.25 -8.51 -9.84
N SER A 99 10.76 -9.73 -9.71
CA SER A 99 9.41 -10.01 -9.22
C SER A 99 9.48 -10.25 -7.71
N VAL A 100 8.59 -9.60 -6.97
CA VAL A 100 8.49 -9.71 -5.51
C VAL A 100 7.10 -10.14 -5.14
N GLN A 101 7.01 -11.28 -4.45
CA GLN A 101 5.78 -11.74 -3.84
C GLN A 101 5.68 -11.17 -2.43
N VAL A 102 4.60 -10.43 -2.19
CA VAL A 102 4.32 -9.80 -0.91
C VAL A 102 3.12 -10.54 -0.30
N PRO A 103 3.35 -11.38 0.73
CA PRO A 103 2.26 -11.97 1.48
C PRO A 103 1.60 -10.89 2.35
N MET A 104 0.28 -10.97 2.49
CA MET A 104 -0.50 -10.04 3.28
C MET A 104 -1.71 -10.74 3.88
N SER A 105 -2.03 -10.40 5.13
CA SER A 105 -3.31 -10.74 5.76
C SER A 105 -4.26 -9.55 5.62
N LEU A 106 -5.46 -9.79 5.11
CA LEU A 106 -6.52 -8.78 4.97
C LEU A 106 -7.76 -9.16 5.78
N LYS A 107 -8.36 -8.14 6.40
CA LYS A 107 -9.59 -8.26 7.19
C LYS A 107 -10.83 -8.12 6.32
N LEU A 108 -11.11 -9.11 5.49
CA LEU A 108 -12.23 -9.05 4.54
C LEU A 108 -13.58 -9.46 5.14
N GLY A 109 -13.57 -10.25 6.22
CA GLY A 109 -14.79 -10.68 6.91
C GLY A 109 -15.49 -9.56 7.70
N LYS A 110 -14.86 -8.39 7.84
CA LYS A 110 -15.44 -7.23 8.51
C LYS A 110 -16.36 -6.48 7.55
N LEU A 111 -17.66 -6.66 7.74
CA LEU A 111 -18.68 -5.91 7.01
C LEU A 111 -18.92 -4.57 7.72
N SER A 112 -18.59 -3.47 7.04
CA SER A 112 -19.01 -2.13 7.44
C SER A 112 -20.42 -1.85 6.91
N ASP A 113 -21.13 -0.85 7.46
CA ASP A 113 -22.44 -0.41 6.93
C ASP A 113 -22.39 0.01 5.46
N ARG A 114 -21.18 0.27 4.95
CA ARG A 114 -20.90 0.67 3.57
C ARG A 114 -20.46 -0.48 2.67
N SER A 115 -20.15 -1.64 3.23
CA SER A 115 -19.68 -2.80 2.49
C SER A 115 -20.82 -3.49 1.74
N SER A 116 -20.52 -3.93 0.52
CA SER A 116 -21.41 -4.83 -0.21
C SER A 116 -21.48 -6.19 0.50
N ARG A 117 -22.70 -6.71 0.64
CA ARG A 117 -22.96 -8.02 1.27
C ARG A 117 -22.71 -9.20 0.33
N THR A 118 -22.47 -8.94 -0.95
CA THR A 118 -22.47 -9.98 -2.00
C THR A 118 -21.16 -10.06 -2.76
N SER A 119 -20.42 -8.97 -2.91
CA SER A 119 -19.17 -8.93 -3.68
C SER A 119 -18.27 -7.76 -3.24
N LYS A 120 -16.97 -7.99 -3.12
CA LYS A 120 -15.95 -6.95 -2.92
C LYS A 120 -15.10 -6.81 -4.18
N LYS A 121 -14.74 -5.59 -4.57
CA LYS A 121 -13.87 -5.33 -5.73
C LYS A 121 -12.54 -4.85 -5.22
N LEU A 122 -11.59 -5.78 -5.15
CA LEU A 122 -10.28 -5.54 -4.58
C LEU A 122 -9.34 -4.92 -5.61
N GLU A 123 -8.72 -3.81 -5.26
CA GLU A 123 -7.71 -3.14 -6.08
C GLU A 123 -6.44 -2.92 -5.24
N VAL A 124 -5.30 -3.08 -5.89
CA VAL A 124 -4.00 -3.03 -5.22
C VAL A 124 -3.19 -1.85 -5.72
N PHE A 125 -2.77 -0.99 -4.80
CA PHE A 125 -1.88 0.12 -5.08
C PHE A 125 -0.48 -0.20 -4.53
N ALA A 126 0.53 -0.15 -5.40
CA ALA A 126 1.93 -0.35 -5.00
C ALA A 126 2.75 0.91 -5.26
N THR A 127 3.62 1.26 -4.32
CA THR A 127 4.57 2.36 -4.45
C THR A 127 5.95 1.93 -3.98
N LEU A 128 6.98 2.47 -4.65
CA LEU A 128 8.38 2.13 -4.39
C LEU A 128 9.13 3.39 -3.94
N THR A 129 9.60 3.36 -2.70
CA THR A 129 10.27 4.50 -2.06
C THR A 129 11.76 4.20 -1.92
N PRO A 130 12.69 5.03 -2.44
CA PRO A 130 14.11 4.88 -2.15
C PRO A 130 14.39 5.21 -0.67
N VAL A 131 15.29 4.48 -0.02
CA VAL A 131 15.62 4.65 1.42
C VAL A 131 16.06 6.06 1.77
N ILE A 132 16.82 6.66 0.85
CA ILE A 132 17.36 8.01 1.00
C ILE A 132 16.91 8.81 -0.21
N GLY A 133 15.62 9.15 -0.25
CA GLY A 133 15.07 10.16 -1.16
C GLY A 133 14.75 11.48 -0.45
N ARG A 134 14.24 11.38 0.79
CA ARG A 134 13.84 12.50 1.65
C ARG A 134 13.66 11.97 3.07
N ALA A 135 14.14 12.70 4.08
CA ALA A 135 13.90 12.39 5.50
C ALA A 135 13.13 13.55 6.14
N SER A 136 11.99 13.26 6.77
CA SER A 136 11.13 14.27 7.41
C SER A 136 10.40 13.70 8.62
N LYS A 137 10.30 14.49 9.70
CA LYS A 137 9.57 14.12 10.92
C LYS A 137 8.92 15.36 11.54
N TRP A 138 7.72 15.21 12.07
CA TRP A 138 7.04 16.28 12.83
C TRP A 138 7.54 16.32 14.27
N SER A 139 7.58 17.50 14.88
CA SER A 139 7.77 17.64 16.33
C SER A 139 6.51 17.22 17.08
N ALA A 140 6.63 16.98 18.38
CA ALA A 140 5.45 16.87 19.24
C ALA A 140 4.66 18.21 19.25
N PRO A 141 3.32 18.18 19.39
CA PRO A 141 2.53 19.38 19.62
C PRO A 141 3.02 20.13 20.87
N PHE A 142 3.09 21.45 20.79
CA PHE A 142 3.42 22.31 21.93
C PHE A 142 2.18 23.15 22.27
N GLU A 143 1.73 23.10 23.53
CA GLU A 143 0.62 23.90 24.03
C GLU A 143 1.15 25.14 24.75
N SER A 144 0.69 26.32 24.33
CA SER A 144 1.01 27.61 24.97
C SER A 144 -0.21 28.16 25.69
N GLN A 145 -0.04 28.66 26.91
CA GLN A 145 -1.09 29.41 27.59
C GLN A 145 -1.10 30.87 27.11
N ILE A 146 -2.28 31.38 26.77
CA ILE A 146 -2.51 32.80 26.46
C ILE A 146 -3.07 33.45 27.72
N VAL A 147 -2.39 34.49 28.23
CA VAL A 147 -2.82 35.28 29.40
C VAL A 147 -3.28 36.65 28.92
N PHE A 148 -4.43 37.12 29.41
CA PHE A 148 -4.98 38.47 29.15
C PHE A 148 -4.81 39.38 30.35
#